data_AF-A0A800BNG9-F1
#
_entry.id   AF-A0A800BNG9-F1
#
_cell.length_a   1.000
_cell.length_b   1.000
_cell.length_c   1.000
_cell.angle_alpha   90.00
_cell.angle_beta   90.00
_cell.angle_gamma   90.00
#
_symmetry.space_group_name_H-M   'P 1'
#
loop_
_entity.id
_entity.type
_entity.pdbx_description
1 polymer ?
#
loop_
_entity_poly.entity_id
_entity_poly.type
_entity_poly.pdbx_seq_one_letter_code
_entity_poly.pdbx_strand_id
1 'polypeptide(L)'
;MDRLRSKLLGKRRKASFLRWIQNNVPLRLKLYGEAGSMLEPNLKEGIGGLRDYHSMLWVSKIFFGLIEPRDLEYHGALSHQEFLELEKYLSLIWSVRNRLHLISGRKNDRLVMEYQEQIAQDMGYKKREGLKAVEIFLGDVHTSMAGIRSLTSSFFATYLKTRKNKKRREKLGRGIELINDELYFVSPQYILSHPKILMNIFAISAISKSRLSLEARRLVREFVYLVDEEFLRSKESSLAFLSILKAPGAFEALEVMAETGLLGAYIPEFKNIKDRVQFDTYHIYPVGRHLLETVKKIKEIRREGELILTTILSEVKNPEVLLLAALFHDIGKTGKDHSKRGAKLVRRILSRLCLDKRIIEEVSFLVAHHLLLIETALRRDLDDEKIVVQCARTIESIDRLKMLYLLTWADSAATGPRAWNDWVANLVQELFFKVLHILAREELATDDSAHHLRRIKTFVFKRLGAKMSRNELEKVFENMSP
;
A
#
# COMPACT_ATOMS: atom_id res chain seq x y z
N MET A 1 46.81 -18.03 7.09
CA MET A 1 45.52 -17.34 6.87
C MET A 1 45.57 -15.84 7.19
N ASP A 2 46.22 -15.42 8.29
CA ASP A 2 46.21 -14.00 8.71
C ASP A 2 46.96 -13.02 7.80
N ARG A 3 48.09 -13.44 7.18
CA ARG A 3 48.78 -12.65 6.14
C ARG A 3 47.94 -12.42 4.87
N LEU A 4 47.07 -13.37 4.52
CA LEU A 4 46.13 -13.26 3.39
C LEU A 4 44.95 -12.35 3.77
N ARG A 5 44.45 -12.47 5.01
CA ARG A 5 43.40 -11.62 5.58
C ARG A 5 43.84 -10.15 5.64
N SER A 6 45.07 -9.86 6.07
CA SER A 6 45.60 -8.49 6.12
C SER A 6 45.85 -7.87 4.73
N LYS A 7 46.31 -8.67 3.74
CA LYS A 7 46.47 -8.22 2.34
C LYS A 7 45.12 -8.00 1.62
N LEU A 8 44.12 -8.85 1.86
CA LEU A 8 42.81 -8.76 1.19
C LEU A 8 41.86 -7.76 1.86
N LEU A 9 41.96 -7.56 3.17
CA LEU A 9 41.06 -6.70 3.96
C LEU A 9 41.70 -5.37 4.38
N GLY A 10 42.63 -4.84 3.59
CA GLY A 10 43.15 -3.48 3.79
C GLY A 10 42.04 -2.42 3.80
N LYS A 11 42.26 -1.29 4.49
CA LYS A 11 41.25 -0.23 4.71
C LYS A 11 40.54 0.25 3.42
N ARG A 12 41.29 0.40 2.31
CA ARG A 12 40.75 0.78 1.00
C ARG A 12 39.84 -0.30 0.39
N ARG A 13 40.22 -1.58 0.51
CA ARG A 13 39.44 -2.71 -0.01
C ARG A 13 38.15 -2.91 0.79
N LYS A 14 38.22 -2.79 2.12
CA LYS A 14 37.02 -2.76 2.99
C LYS A 14 36.03 -1.67 2.57
N ALA A 15 36.51 -0.43 2.37
CA ALA A 15 35.65 0.67 1.92
C ALA A 15 35.08 0.46 0.50
N SER A 16 35.86 -0.13 -0.41
CA SER A 16 35.38 -0.48 -1.75
C SER A 16 34.31 -1.58 -1.71
N PHE A 17 34.48 -2.59 -0.85
CA PHE A 17 33.49 -3.65 -0.64
C PHE A 17 32.17 -3.11 -0.09
N LEU A 18 32.21 -2.18 0.87
CA LEU A 18 30.99 -1.54 1.37
C LEU A 18 30.26 -0.74 0.30
N ARG A 19 30.98 0.05 -0.49
CA ARG A 19 30.39 0.77 -1.64
C ARG A 19 29.80 -0.20 -2.65
N TRP A 20 30.45 -1.33 -2.89
CA TRP A 20 29.90 -2.38 -3.75
C TRP A 20 28.59 -2.92 -3.20
N ILE A 21 28.50 -3.28 -1.91
CA ILE A 21 27.22 -3.70 -1.29
C ILE A 21 26.16 -2.62 -1.43
N GLN A 22 26.48 -1.37 -1.07
CA GLN A 22 25.54 -0.24 -1.13
C GLN A 22 25.02 0.02 -2.54
N ASN A 23 25.88 -0.08 -3.56
CA ASN A 23 25.49 0.14 -4.95
C ASN A 23 24.70 -1.04 -5.55
N ASN A 24 24.87 -2.26 -5.03
CA ASN A 24 24.13 -3.42 -5.50
C ASN A 24 22.67 -3.41 -5.05
N VAL A 25 22.33 -2.79 -3.92
CA VAL A 25 20.95 -2.73 -3.43
C VAL A 25 20.02 -2.01 -4.41
N PRO A 26 20.30 -0.78 -4.88
CA PRO A 26 19.48 -0.12 -5.90
C PRO A 26 19.38 -0.89 -7.23
N LEU A 27 20.48 -1.54 -7.65
CA LEU A 27 20.49 -2.34 -8.87
C LEU A 27 19.57 -3.57 -8.76
N ARG A 28 19.65 -4.29 -7.64
CA ARG A 28 18.79 -5.44 -7.38
C ARG A 28 17.33 -5.03 -7.23
N LEU A 29 17.06 -3.90 -6.58
CA LEU A 29 15.72 -3.33 -6.50
C LEU A 29 15.15 -3.04 -7.90
N LYS A 30 15.95 -2.50 -8.81
CA LYS A 30 15.52 -2.24 -10.20
C LYS A 30 15.27 -3.53 -11.00
N LEU A 31 16.12 -4.55 -10.82
CA LEU A 31 16.09 -5.78 -11.63
C LEU A 31 15.09 -6.83 -11.11
N TYR A 32 14.94 -6.93 -9.79
CA TYR A 32 14.18 -8.00 -9.13
C TYR A 32 13.06 -7.48 -8.23
N GLY A 33 12.97 -6.15 -8.05
CA GLY A 33 11.96 -5.54 -7.21
C GLY A 33 12.14 -5.78 -5.71
N GLU A 34 11.15 -5.32 -4.96
CA GLU A 34 10.99 -5.70 -3.56
C GLU A 34 10.30 -7.05 -3.48
N ALA A 35 11.07 -8.11 -3.22
CA ALA A 35 10.51 -9.45 -3.26
C ALA A 35 9.56 -9.73 -2.07
N GLY A 36 9.74 -9.06 -0.92
CA GLY A 36 8.72 -9.06 0.14
C GLY A 36 7.39 -8.41 -0.26
N SER A 37 7.33 -7.78 -1.42
CA SER A 37 6.18 -7.05 -1.93
C SER A 37 5.63 -7.63 -3.24
N MET A 38 6.32 -8.55 -3.93
CA MET A 38 5.90 -9.05 -5.26
C MET A 38 5.31 -10.46 -5.23
N LEU A 39 4.18 -10.71 -5.92
CA LEU A 39 3.53 -12.04 -5.99
C LEU A 39 4.45 -13.13 -6.53
N GLU A 40 5.38 -12.80 -7.42
CA GLU A 40 6.38 -13.73 -7.94
C GLU A 40 7.79 -13.36 -7.46
N PRO A 41 8.10 -13.54 -6.15
CA PRO A 41 9.31 -13.02 -5.56
C PRO A 41 10.56 -13.78 -6.02
N ASN A 42 11.68 -13.07 -6.16
CA ASN A 42 13.00 -13.71 -6.25
C ASN A 42 13.54 -13.97 -4.84
N LEU A 43 13.52 -15.24 -4.41
CA LEU A 43 13.88 -15.68 -3.06
C LEU A 43 15.35 -15.43 -2.71
N LYS A 44 16.21 -15.26 -3.72
CA LYS A 44 17.65 -15.07 -3.54
C LYS A 44 18.07 -13.61 -3.72
N GLU A 45 17.86 -13.07 -4.91
CA GLU A 45 18.37 -11.76 -5.32
C GLU A 45 17.36 -10.63 -5.12
N GLY A 46 16.09 -10.92 -4.85
CA GLY A 46 15.11 -9.89 -4.50
C GLY A 46 15.43 -9.19 -3.18
N ILE A 47 14.97 -7.95 -3.00
CA ILE A 47 15.12 -7.25 -1.70
C ILE A 47 14.27 -7.98 -0.65
N GLY A 48 14.87 -8.28 0.51
CA GLY A 48 14.34 -9.20 1.52
C GLY A 48 14.69 -10.68 1.28
N GLY A 49 15.44 -11.00 0.22
CA GLY A 49 15.90 -12.35 -0.09
C GLY A 49 17.21 -12.74 0.59
N LEU A 50 17.67 -13.96 0.31
CA LEU A 50 18.89 -14.53 0.90
C LEU A 50 20.14 -13.67 0.68
N ARG A 51 20.22 -12.91 -0.42
CA ARG A 51 21.36 -12.03 -0.70
C ARG A 51 21.51 -10.91 0.32
N ASP A 52 20.43 -10.40 0.89
CA ASP A 52 20.51 -9.36 1.93
C ASP A 52 21.10 -9.94 3.21
N TYR A 53 20.64 -11.13 3.60
CA TYR A 53 21.21 -11.90 4.70
C TYR A 53 22.70 -12.21 4.49
N HIS A 54 23.09 -12.71 3.30
CA HIS A 54 24.49 -12.97 2.98
C HIS A 54 25.34 -11.70 3.07
N SER A 55 24.83 -10.58 2.56
CA SER A 55 25.54 -9.30 2.61
C SER A 55 25.78 -8.87 4.05
N MET A 56 24.80 -9.05 4.93
CA MET A 56 24.93 -8.79 6.38
C MET A 56 26.00 -9.67 7.01
N LEU A 57 26.00 -10.98 6.72
CA LEU A 57 27.04 -11.90 7.21
C LEU A 57 28.44 -11.52 6.71
N TRP A 58 28.58 -11.16 5.43
CA TRP A 58 29.86 -10.78 4.85
C TRP A 58 30.43 -9.52 5.47
N VAL A 59 29.59 -8.49 5.67
CA VAL A 59 30.00 -7.29 6.39
C VAL A 59 30.40 -7.65 7.82
N SER A 60 29.62 -8.49 8.49
CA SER A 60 29.92 -8.90 9.86
C SER A 60 31.27 -9.59 10.00
N LYS A 61 31.58 -10.51 9.08
CA LYS A 61 32.86 -11.21 9.03
C LYS A 61 34.05 -10.31 8.71
N ILE A 62 33.86 -9.32 7.82
CA ILE A 62 34.93 -8.41 7.37
C ILE A 62 35.21 -7.30 8.38
N PHE A 63 34.17 -6.77 9.03
CA PHE A 63 34.26 -5.59 9.89
C PHE A 63 34.34 -5.92 11.36
N PHE A 64 33.63 -6.94 11.83
CA PHE A 64 33.58 -7.34 13.24
C PHE A 64 34.30 -8.67 13.50
N GLY A 65 34.70 -9.38 12.44
CA GLY A 65 35.43 -10.64 12.57
C GLY A 65 34.56 -11.85 12.92
N LEU A 66 33.23 -11.68 12.86
CA LEU A 66 32.26 -12.73 13.21
C LEU A 66 32.42 -13.95 12.31
N ILE A 67 32.33 -15.14 12.90
CA ILE A 67 32.57 -16.41 12.24
C ILE A 67 31.24 -17.13 12.01
N GLU A 68 30.40 -17.16 13.03
CA GLU A 68 29.11 -17.86 13.02
C GLU A 68 27.94 -16.87 12.89
N PRO A 69 26.81 -17.26 12.27
CA PRO A 69 25.64 -16.40 12.21
C PRO A 69 25.15 -15.91 13.59
N ARG A 70 25.25 -16.77 14.62
CA ARG A 70 24.83 -16.46 15.98
C ARG A 70 25.70 -15.39 16.65
N ASP A 71 26.91 -15.15 16.16
CA ASP A 71 27.74 -14.04 16.65
C ASP A 71 27.06 -12.67 16.45
N LEU A 72 26.09 -12.55 15.52
CA LEU A 72 25.27 -11.34 15.37
C LEU A 72 24.49 -11.00 16.65
N GLU A 73 24.04 -12.04 17.38
CA GLU A 73 23.37 -11.91 18.67
C GLU A 73 24.39 -11.48 19.74
N TYR A 74 25.48 -12.23 19.88
CA TYR A 74 26.48 -11.99 20.93
C TYR A 74 27.23 -10.65 20.79
N HIS A 75 27.42 -10.18 19.57
CA HIS A 75 27.98 -8.86 19.28
C HIS A 75 26.96 -7.72 19.49
N GLY A 76 25.69 -8.03 19.76
CA GLY A 76 24.62 -7.05 19.94
C GLY A 76 24.16 -6.37 18.64
N ALA A 77 24.46 -6.98 17.49
CA ALA A 77 23.97 -6.49 16.20
C ALA A 77 22.47 -6.79 16.02
N LEU A 78 22.04 -7.94 16.52
CA LEU A 78 20.64 -8.35 16.67
C LEU A 78 20.36 -8.66 18.14
N SER A 79 19.13 -8.40 18.61
CA SER A 79 18.67 -8.95 19.89
C SER A 79 18.43 -10.46 19.80
N HIS A 80 18.30 -11.14 20.94
CA HIS A 80 17.93 -12.55 20.99
C HIS A 80 16.66 -12.85 20.18
N GLN A 81 15.63 -12.01 20.36
CA GLN A 81 14.36 -12.16 19.65
C GLN A 81 14.51 -11.89 18.14
N GLU A 82 15.25 -10.84 17.75
CA GLU A 82 15.52 -10.54 16.33
C GLU A 82 16.29 -11.69 15.64
N PHE A 83 17.19 -12.36 16.36
CA PHE A 83 17.92 -13.52 15.84
C PHE A 83 17.00 -14.73 15.63
N LEU A 84 16.16 -15.08 16.61
CA LEU A 84 15.19 -16.18 16.49
C LEU A 84 14.21 -15.94 15.34
N GLU A 85 13.73 -14.70 15.17
CA GLU A 85 12.88 -14.32 14.04
C GLU A 85 13.60 -14.49 12.70
N LEU A 86 14.85 -14.05 12.61
CA LEU A 86 15.67 -14.23 11.41
C LEU A 86 15.84 -15.71 11.04
N GLU A 87 16.12 -16.58 12.01
CA GLU A 87 16.22 -18.03 11.77
C GLU A 87 14.91 -18.61 11.24
N LYS A 88 13.77 -18.21 11.82
CA LYS A 88 12.45 -18.62 11.34
C LYS A 88 12.21 -18.18 9.90
N TYR A 89 12.50 -16.92 9.56
CA TYR A 89 12.34 -16.40 8.21
C TYR A 89 13.23 -17.16 7.21
N LEU A 90 14.50 -17.37 7.54
CA LEU A 90 15.46 -18.08 6.67
C LEU A 90 15.07 -19.55 6.46
N SER A 91 14.63 -20.23 7.52
CA SER A 91 14.17 -21.62 7.46
C SER A 91 13.03 -21.80 6.46
N LEU A 92 12.07 -20.87 6.47
CA LEU A 92 10.98 -20.87 5.49
C LEU A 92 11.49 -20.63 4.07
N ILE A 93 12.30 -19.58 3.85
CA ILE A 93 12.82 -19.25 2.51
C ILE A 93 13.69 -20.37 1.93
N TRP A 94 14.53 -21.02 2.74
CA TRP A 94 15.30 -22.19 2.32
C TRP A 94 14.39 -23.37 1.96
N SER A 95 13.38 -23.65 2.79
CA SER A 95 12.41 -24.72 2.56
C SER A 95 11.64 -24.55 1.25
N VAL A 96 11.23 -23.32 0.93
CA VAL A 96 10.56 -22.97 -0.33
C VAL A 96 11.53 -23.11 -1.51
N ARG A 97 12.73 -22.53 -1.39
CA ARG A 97 13.73 -22.53 -2.46
C ARG A 97 14.19 -23.94 -2.83
N ASN A 98 14.36 -24.82 -1.84
CA ASN A 98 14.73 -26.22 -2.09
C ASN A 98 13.63 -26.97 -2.84
N ARG A 99 12.35 -26.81 -2.44
CA ARG A 99 11.21 -27.39 -3.17
C ARG A 99 11.12 -26.86 -4.60
N LEU A 100 11.31 -25.56 -4.79
CA LEU A 100 11.32 -24.94 -6.11
C LEU A 100 12.40 -25.54 -7.02
N HIS A 101 13.60 -25.85 -6.49
CA HIS A 101 14.66 -26.52 -7.24
C HIS A 101 14.31 -27.97 -7.57
N LEU A 102 13.73 -28.70 -6.62
CA LEU A 102 13.30 -30.09 -6.82
C LEU A 102 12.21 -30.21 -7.89
N ILE A 103 11.18 -29.37 -7.81
CA ILE A 103 10.04 -29.40 -8.75
C ILE A 103 10.46 -28.92 -10.15
N SER A 104 11.29 -27.88 -10.23
CA SER A 104 11.72 -27.35 -11.55
C SER A 104 12.87 -28.13 -12.19
N GLY A 105 13.51 -29.06 -11.46
CA GLY A 105 14.65 -29.86 -11.93
C GLY A 105 15.91 -29.05 -12.26
N ARG A 106 15.96 -27.77 -11.87
CA ARG A 106 17.06 -26.85 -12.17
C ARG A 106 17.23 -25.79 -11.09
N LYS A 107 18.30 -25.01 -11.20
CA LYS A 107 18.41 -23.77 -10.43
C LYS A 107 17.27 -22.83 -10.83
N ASN A 108 16.36 -22.58 -9.89
CA ASN A 108 15.29 -21.61 -10.03
C ASN A 108 15.13 -20.80 -8.74
N ASP A 109 15.33 -19.49 -8.80
CA ASP A 109 15.26 -18.61 -7.63
C ASP A 109 14.02 -17.71 -7.62
N ARG A 110 13.16 -17.81 -8.65
CA ARG A 110 11.93 -17.02 -8.78
C ARG A 110 10.72 -17.91 -8.56
N LEU A 111 9.93 -17.58 -7.54
CA LEU A 111 8.71 -18.30 -7.19
C LEU A 111 7.59 -17.84 -8.13
N VAL A 112 7.56 -18.34 -9.36
CA VAL A 112 6.50 -18.01 -10.34
C VAL A 112 5.19 -18.75 -10.03
N MET A 113 4.07 -18.19 -10.49
CA MET A 113 2.71 -18.64 -10.16
C MET A 113 2.50 -20.15 -10.35
N GLU A 114 3.07 -20.71 -11.41
CA GLU A 114 2.99 -22.14 -11.79
C GLU A 114 3.44 -23.10 -10.66
N TYR A 115 4.42 -22.71 -9.84
CA TYR A 115 4.94 -23.57 -8.76
C TYR A 115 4.30 -23.28 -7.40
N GLN A 116 3.59 -22.17 -7.24
CA GLN A 116 3.15 -21.68 -5.94
C GLN A 116 2.12 -22.59 -5.28
N GLU A 117 1.14 -23.07 -6.04
CA GLU A 117 0.09 -23.95 -5.51
C GLU A 117 0.65 -25.31 -5.08
N GLN A 118 1.51 -25.91 -5.91
CA GLN A 118 2.15 -27.19 -5.59
C GLN A 118 3.04 -27.08 -4.35
N ILE A 119 3.90 -26.05 -4.27
CA ILE A 119 4.76 -25.85 -3.10
C ILE A 119 3.94 -25.61 -1.84
N ALA A 120 2.85 -24.84 -1.91
CA ALA A 120 1.96 -24.64 -0.78
C ALA A 120 1.39 -25.98 -0.26
N GLN A 121 0.95 -26.86 -1.16
CA GLN A 121 0.45 -28.19 -0.82
C GLN A 121 1.54 -29.08 -0.20
N ASP A 122 2.73 -29.13 -0.81
CA ASP A 122 3.89 -29.90 -0.32
C ASP A 122 4.41 -29.43 1.04
N MET A 123 4.11 -28.19 1.41
CA MET A 123 4.43 -27.60 2.72
C MET A 123 3.29 -27.75 3.73
N GLY A 124 2.18 -28.39 3.35
CA GLY A 124 1.05 -28.69 4.24
C GLY A 124 0.12 -27.51 4.48
N TYR A 125 0.17 -26.45 3.67
CA TYR A 125 -0.77 -25.34 3.78
C TYR A 125 -2.17 -25.81 3.41
N LYS A 126 -3.15 -25.43 4.25
CA LYS A 126 -4.56 -25.78 4.09
C LYS A 126 -5.38 -24.51 3.91
N LYS A 127 -6.45 -24.63 3.11
CA LYS A 127 -7.46 -23.59 2.97
C LYS A 127 -8.02 -23.21 4.35
N ARG A 128 -8.19 -21.91 4.60
CA ARG A 128 -8.90 -21.36 5.77
C ARG A 128 -9.98 -20.42 5.28
N GLU A 129 -10.97 -20.10 6.11
CA GLU A 129 -12.16 -19.31 5.75
C GLU A 129 -11.86 -18.14 4.79
N GLY A 130 -12.32 -18.24 3.54
CA GLY A 130 -12.16 -17.19 2.53
C GLY A 130 -10.74 -16.95 1.99
N LEU A 131 -9.77 -17.82 2.29
CA LEU A 131 -8.39 -17.76 1.79
C LEU A 131 -7.94 -19.11 1.22
N LYS A 132 -7.35 -19.11 0.02
CA LYS A 132 -6.74 -20.29 -0.59
C LYS A 132 -5.47 -20.68 0.17
N ALA A 133 -5.11 -21.96 0.13
CA ALA A 133 -3.86 -22.45 0.75
C ALA A 133 -2.62 -21.70 0.24
N VAL A 134 -2.58 -21.45 -1.08
CA VAL A 134 -1.51 -20.69 -1.75
C VAL A 134 -1.44 -19.23 -1.27
N GLU A 135 -2.57 -18.58 -0.96
CA GLU A 135 -2.59 -17.21 -0.47
C GLU A 135 -2.01 -17.11 0.95
N ILE A 136 -2.30 -18.09 1.80
CA ILE A 136 -1.73 -18.18 3.16
C ILE A 136 -0.22 -18.43 3.07
N PHE A 137 0.18 -19.38 2.22
CA PHE A 137 1.58 -19.69 1.94
C PHE A 137 2.36 -18.45 1.47
N LEU A 138 1.85 -17.75 0.47
CA LEU A 138 2.50 -16.54 -0.05
C LEU A 138 2.56 -15.45 1.03
N GLY A 139 1.50 -15.28 1.84
CA GLY A 139 1.51 -14.38 2.99
C GLY A 139 2.71 -14.62 3.92
N ASP A 140 2.96 -15.88 4.30
CA ASP A 140 4.09 -16.24 5.16
C ASP A 140 5.46 -15.99 4.48
N VAL A 141 5.57 -16.25 3.17
CA VAL A 141 6.78 -15.95 2.37
C VAL A 141 7.04 -14.44 2.37
N HIS A 142 6.02 -13.64 2.07
CA HIS A 142 6.10 -12.18 2.06
C HIS A 142 6.49 -11.61 3.42
N THR A 143 5.84 -12.07 4.50
CA THR A 143 6.18 -11.70 5.87
C THR A 143 7.64 -12.01 6.19
N SER A 144 8.13 -13.19 5.77
CA SER A 144 9.51 -13.60 6.02
C SER A 144 10.53 -12.74 5.27
N MET A 145 10.26 -12.45 4.00
CA MET A 145 11.14 -11.59 3.19
C MET A 145 11.13 -10.14 3.69
N ALA A 146 9.97 -9.61 4.09
CA ALA A 146 9.86 -8.29 4.71
C ALA A 146 10.62 -8.23 6.04
N GLY A 147 10.55 -9.29 6.86
CA GLY A 147 11.33 -9.44 8.09
C GLY A 147 12.84 -9.41 7.84
N ILE A 148 13.33 -10.19 6.87
CA ILE A 148 14.75 -10.18 6.46
C ILE A 148 15.17 -8.78 5.98
N ARG A 149 14.38 -8.11 5.14
CA ARG A 149 14.63 -6.73 4.69
C ARG A 149 14.75 -5.79 5.89
N SER A 150 13.81 -5.86 6.83
CA SER A 150 13.78 -5.01 8.02
C SER A 150 15.05 -5.18 8.87
N LEU A 151 15.43 -6.41 9.20
CA LEU A 151 16.62 -6.71 10.02
C LEU A 151 17.93 -6.34 9.31
N THR A 152 18.06 -6.65 8.03
CA THR A 152 19.29 -6.36 7.27
C THR A 152 19.45 -4.86 7.02
N SER A 153 18.37 -4.15 6.70
CA SER A 153 18.38 -2.68 6.55
C SER A 153 18.77 -2.00 7.85
N SER A 154 18.23 -2.51 8.97
CA SER A 154 18.60 -2.09 10.32
C SER A 154 20.09 -2.28 10.57
N PHE A 155 20.61 -3.49 10.35
CA PHE A 155 22.03 -3.77 10.49
C PHE A 155 22.91 -2.80 9.68
N PHE A 156 22.61 -2.63 8.39
CA PHE A 156 23.42 -1.76 7.54
C PHE A 156 23.32 -0.28 7.93
N ALA A 157 22.15 0.19 8.36
CA ALA A 157 21.98 1.56 8.84
C ALA A 157 22.83 1.86 10.08
N THR A 158 23.00 0.88 10.97
CA THR A 158 23.84 1.02 12.18
C THR A 158 25.33 0.96 11.85
N TYR A 159 25.73 -0.01 11.04
CA TYR A 159 27.14 -0.40 10.93
C TYR A 159 27.86 0.15 9.71
N LEU A 160 27.14 0.57 8.65
CA LEU A 160 27.77 1.14 7.44
C LEU A 160 27.87 2.67 7.46
N LYS A 161 27.35 3.34 8.48
CA LYS A 161 27.57 4.77 8.61
C LYS A 161 29.04 5.06 8.84
N THR A 162 29.63 5.80 7.89
CA THR A 162 30.94 6.42 8.07
C THR A 162 30.87 7.34 9.29
N ARG A 163 31.56 6.96 10.38
CA ARG A 163 31.76 7.72 11.64
C ARG A 163 32.45 9.09 11.47
N LYS A 164 32.37 9.74 10.30
CA LYS A 164 33.32 10.80 9.90
C LYS A 164 32.78 12.21 9.75
N ASN A 165 31.48 12.47 9.96
CA ASN A 165 30.99 13.85 9.97
C ASN A 165 30.69 14.29 11.40
N LYS A 166 31.13 15.51 11.78
CA LYS A 166 30.66 16.19 12.99
C LYS A 166 29.13 16.11 12.98
N LYS A 167 28.54 15.53 14.02
CA LYS A 167 27.07 15.40 14.13
C LYS A 167 26.46 16.80 14.12
N ARG A 168 25.87 17.21 12.99
CA ARG A 168 25.02 18.40 12.96
C ARG A 168 23.70 17.98 13.59
N ARG A 169 23.49 18.39 14.83
CA ARG A 169 22.30 18.10 15.63
C ARG A 169 21.39 19.32 15.58
N GLU A 170 20.18 19.12 15.10
CA GLU A 170 19.13 20.13 15.10
C GLU A 170 17.95 19.60 15.89
N LYS A 171 17.51 20.35 16.92
CA LYS A 171 16.31 20.00 17.68
C LYS A 171 15.11 20.52 16.89
N LEU A 172 14.31 19.60 16.36
CA LEU A 172 13.09 19.94 15.61
C LEU A 172 11.90 20.25 16.53
N GLY A 173 12.09 20.11 17.85
CA GLY A 173 11.07 20.33 18.88
C GLY A 173 10.31 19.07 19.24
N ARG A 174 9.50 19.15 20.32
CA ARG A 174 8.59 18.07 20.79
C ARG A 174 9.25 16.69 20.93
N GLY A 175 10.49 16.64 21.42
CA GLY A 175 11.20 15.38 21.65
C GLY A 175 11.79 14.70 20.41
N ILE A 176 11.86 15.39 19.26
CA ILE A 176 12.46 14.88 18.01
C ILE A 176 13.69 15.70 17.65
N GLU A 177 14.72 15.01 17.15
CA GLU A 177 15.95 15.63 16.67
C GLU A 177 16.41 15.07 15.34
N LEU A 178 17.04 15.93 14.55
CA LEU A 178 17.66 15.60 13.28
C LEU A 178 19.18 15.51 13.47
N ILE A 179 19.76 14.37 13.15
CA ILE A 179 21.20 14.13 13.18
C ILE A 179 21.61 13.53 11.84
N ASN A 180 22.39 14.29 11.05
CA ASN A 180 22.90 13.85 9.74
C ASN A 180 21.78 13.29 8.83
N ASP A 181 20.73 14.09 8.61
CA ASP A 181 19.55 13.78 7.78
C ASP A 181 18.65 12.63 8.29
N GLU A 182 18.86 12.19 9.53
CA GLU A 182 18.03 11.18 10.18
C GLU A 182 17.35 11.67 11.45
N LEU A 183 16.12 11.19 11.64
CA LEU A 183 15.26 11.52 12.77
C LEU A 183 15.48 10.54 13.93
N TYR A 184 15.61 11.11 15.12
CA TYR A 184 15.77 10.42 16.39
C TYR A 184 14.74 10.94 17.40
N PHE A 185 14.37 10.08 18.34
CA PHE A 185 13.73 10.54 19.57
C PHE A 185 14.81 11.02 20.55
N VAL A 186 14.51 12.09 21.29
CA VAL A 186 15.44 12.64 22.29
C VAL A 186 15.62 11.67 23.47
N SER A 187 14.56 10.98 23.89
CA SER A 187 14.65 9.90 24.88
C SER A 187 13.42 8.97 24.87
N PRO A 188 13.57 7.70 25.28
CA PRO A 188 12.44 6.79 25.48
C PRO A 188 11.44 7.28 26.53
N GLN A 189 11.90 7.96 27.59
CA GLN A 189 11.03 8.51 28.63
C GLN A 189 10.08 9.58 28.06
N TYR A 190 10.54 10.36 27.08
CA TYR A 190 9.69 11.34 26.43
C TYR A 190 8.56 10.69 25.64
N ILE A 191 8.79 9.53 25.02
CA ILE A 191 7.76 8.76 24.31
C ILE A 191 6.68 8.32 25.30
N LEU A 192 7.07 7.78 26.46
CA LEU A 192 6.12 7.35 27.49
C LEU A 192 5.23 8.51 27.98
N SER A 193 5.81 9.69 28.19
CA SER A 193 5.07 10.88 28.63
C SER A 193 4.25 11.53 27.51
N HIS A 194 4.66 11.38 26.25
CA HIS A 194 4.01 11.99 25.09
C HIS A 194 3.85 10.98 23.93
N PRO A 195 2.99 9.95 24.06
CA PRO A 195 2.93 8.85 23.10
C PRO A 195 2.68 9.29 21.65
N LYS A 196 1.95 10.39 21.45
CA LYS A 196 1.57 10.95 20.15
C LYS A 196 2.80 11.34 19.29
N ILE A 197 3.97 11.50 19.90
CA ILE A 197 5.25 11.66 19.21
C ILE A 197 5.56 10.52 18.23
N LEU A 198 5.05 9.31 18.50
CA LEU A 198 5.19 8.15 17.63
C LEU A 198 4.59 8.39 16.25
N MET A 199 3.50 9.17 16.13
CA MET A 199 2.95 9.59 14.84
C MET A 199 3.67 10.83 14.28
N ASN A 200 3.99 11.79 15.15
CA ASN A 200 4.60 13.07 14.75
C ASN A 200 5.96 12.90 14.06
N ILE A 201 6.77 11.91 14.45
CA ILE A 201 8.05 11.64 13.78
C ILE A 201 7.88 11.25 12.30
N PHE A 202 6.79 10.54 11.97
CA PHE A 202 6.47 10.20 10.58
C PHE A 202 5.94 11.41 9.82
N ALA A 203 5.17 12.29 10.46
CA ALA A 203 4.76 13.56 9.85
C ALA A 203 5.98 14.41 9.46
N ILE A 204 6.96 14.55 10.36
CA ILE A 204 8.21 15.26 10.07
C ILE A 204 8.97 14.53 8.95
N SER A 205 9.11 13.21 9.03
CA SER A 205 9.78 12.40 8.00
C SER A 205 9.17 12.59 6.62
N ALA A 206 7.85 12.58 6.51
CA ALA A 206 7.14 12.73 5.25
C ALA A 206 7.32 14.13 4.66
N ILE A 207 7.33 15.17 5.50
CA ILE A 207 7.46 16.57 5.08
C ILE A 207 8.92 16.87 4.66
N SER A 208 9.89 16.53 5.50
CA SER A 208 11.30 16.84 5.25
C SER A 208 12.00 15.84 4.34
N LYS A 209 11.37 14.69 4.05
CA LYS A 209 11.98 13.51 3.39
C LYS A 209 13.21 12.97 4.14
N SER A 210 13.36 13.32 5.42
CA SER A 210 14.40 12.77 6.30
C SER A 210 14.01 11.35 6.70
N ARG A 211 15.01 10.47 6.83
CA ARG A 211 14.76 9.07 7.19
C ARG A 211 14.67 8.93 8.70
N LEU A 212 13.81 8.04 9.20
CA LEU A 212 13.94 7.62 10.61
C LEU A 212 15.23 6.81 10.77
N SER A 213 15.99 7.14 11.81
CA SER A 213 17.12 6.33 12.24
C SER A 213 16.67 4.93 12.66
N LEU A 214 17.60 3.97 12.68
CA LEU A 214 17.26 2.63 13.15
C LEU A 214 16.73 2.67 14.60
N GLU A 215 17.41 3.39 15.47
CA GLU A 215 17.04 3.51 16.87
C GLU A 215 15.62 4.04 17.02
N ALA A 216 15.26 5.09 16.24
CA ALA A 216 13.88 5.57 16.20
C ALA A 216 12.89 4.49 15.73
N ARG A 217 13.19 3.73 14.68
CA ARG A 217 12.31 2.64 14.21
C ARG A 217 12.12 1.54 15.26
N ARG A 218 13.20 1.16 15.96
CA ARG A 218 13.16 0.18 17.06
C ARG A 218 12.28 0.68 18.21
N LEU A 219 12.45 1.95 18.61
CA LEU A 219 11.59 2.57 19.62
C LEU A 219 10.13 2.64 19.18
N VAL A 220 9.82 2.95 17.91
CA VAL A 220 8.44 2.90 17.41
C VAL A 220 7.86 1.49 17.57
N ARG A 221 8.60 0.45 17.20
CA ARG A 221 8.16 -0.95 17.33
C ARG A 221 7.97 -1.35 18.79
N GLU A 222 8.90 -0.97 19.65
CA GLU A 222 8.86 -1.26 21.10
C GLU A 222 7.66 -0.60 21.78
N PHE A 223 7.40 0.68 21.49
CA PHE A 223 6.34 1.47 22.13
C PHE A 223 5.01 1.45 21.36
N VAL A 224 4.86 0.59 20.36
CA VAL A 224 3.62 0.51 19.56
C VAL A 224 2.40 0.16 20.41
N TYR A 225 2.58 -0.50 21.56
CA TYR A 225 1.51 -0.81 22.50
C TYR A 225 0.87 0.44 23.15
N LEU A 226 1.52 1.60 23.07
CA LEU A 226 0.95 2.88 23.52
C LEU A 226 -0.09 3.46 22.54
N VAL A 227 -0.29 2.83 21.38
CA VAL A 227 -1.34 3.19 20.42
C VAL A 227 -2.67 2.56 20.88
N ASP A 228 -3.27 3.18 21.88
CA ASP A 228 -4.56 2.79 22.47
C ASP A 228 -5.74 3.57 21.87
N GLU A 229 -6.96 3.34 22.38
CA GLU A 229 -8.17 4.03 21.92
C GLU A 229 -8.09 5.56 22.04
N GLU A 230 -7.39 6.08 23.04
CA GLU A 230 -7.18 7.53 23.19
C GLU A 230 -6.27 8.05 22.07
N PHE A 231 -5.20 7.32 21.77
CA PHE A 231 -4.33 7.63 20.63
C PHE A 231 -5.10 7.63 19.31
N LEU A 232 -5.96 6.62 19.08
CA LEU A 232 -6.71 6.47 17.83
C LEU A 232 -7.71 7.60 17.59
N ARG A 233 -8.27 8.19 18.66
CA ARG A 233 -9.27 9.28 18.59
C ARG A 233 -8.66 10.67 18.77
N SER A 234 -7.36 10.75 19.00
CA SER A 234 -6.66 12.01 19.20
C SER A 234 -6.65 12.85 17.93
N LYS A 235 -7.15 14.10 18.04
CA LYS A 235 -7.07 15.09 16.95
C LYS A 235 -5.64 15.38 16.53
N GLU A 236 -4.68 15.34 17.46
CA GLU A 236 -3.25 15.50 17.15
C GLU A 236 -2.78 14.39 16.21
N SER A 237 -3.06 13.12 16.55
CA SER A 237 -2.69 11.97 15.74
C SER A 237 -3.36 12.01 14.37
N SER A 238 -4.65 12.38 14.31
CA SER A 238 -5.38 12.53 13.04
C SER A 238 -4.75 13.59 12.15
N LEU A 239 -4.47 14.78 12.68
CA LEU A 239 -3.84 15.85 11.90
C LEU A 239 -2.44 15.47 11.42
N ALA A 240 -1.66 14.80 12.27
CA ALA A 240 -0.35 14.27 11.91
C ALA A 240 -0.47 13.23 10.77
N PHE A 241 -1.42 12.29 10.86
CA PHE A 241 -1.66 11.29 9.81
C PHE A 241 -2.07 11.92 8.47
N LEU A 242 -2.99 12.90 8.49
CA LEU A 242 -3.38 13.62 7.27
C LEU A 242 -2.21 14.42 6.69
N SER A 243 -1.35 14.98 7.54
CA SER A 243 -0.14 15.66 7.09
C SER A 243 0.84 14.71 6.40
N ILE A 244 0.97 13.46 6.88
CA ILE A 244 1.77 12.42 6.24
C ILE A 244 1.25 12.16 4.83
N LEU A 245 -0.06 11.96 4.65
CA LEU A 245 -0.65 11.70 3.33
C LEU A 245 -0.43 12.86 2.35
N LYS A 246 -0.54 14.10 2.83
CA LYS A 246 -0.36 15.31 2.01
C LYS A 246 1.11 15.60 1.69
N ALA A 247 2.04 15.17 2.53
CA ALA A 247 3.45 15.46 2.40
C ALA A 247 4.11 14.78 1.19
N PRO A 248 5.20 15.32 0.63
CA PRO A 248 5.83 14.78 -0.57
C PRO A 248 6.53 13.42 -0.35
N GLY A 249 6.88 13.06 0.89
CA GLY A 249 7.41 11.75 1.28
C GLY A 249 6.36 10.81 1.89
N ALA A 250 5.09 10.94 1.50
CA ALA A 250 3.98 10.16 2.05
C ALA A 250 4.20 8.64 1.93
N PHE A 251 4.65 8.18 0.75
CA PHE A 251 4.85 6.77 0.47
C PHE A 251 5.94 6.17 1.37
N GLU A 252 7.11 6.81 1.44
CA GLU A 252 8.24 6.35 2.25
C GLU A 252 7.87 6.34 3.74
N ALA A 253 7.13 7.33 4.22
CA ALA A 253 6.65 7.36 5.60
C ALA A 253 5.66 6.22 5.88
N LEU A 254 4.64 6.03 5.03
CA LEU A 254 3.65 4.95 5.17
C LEU A 254 4.30 3.56 5.12
N GLU A 255 5.30 3.36 4.26
CA GLU A 255 6.06 2.12 4.18
C GLU A 255 6.74 1.82 5.53
N VAL A 256 7.47 2.78 6.10
CA VAL A 256 8.14 2.60 7.40
C VAL A 256 7.12 2.47 8.55
N MET A 257 5.96 3.14 8.48
CA MET A 257 4.88 2.93 9.45
C MET A 257 4.33 1.50 9.38
N ALA A 258 4.20 0.91 8.20
CA ALA A 258 3.77 -0.48 8.04
C ALA A 258 4.82 -1.46 8.59
N GLU A 259 6.11 -1.23 8.29
CA GLU A 259 7.23 -2.06 8.77
C GLU A 259 7.44 -2.03 10.29
N THR A 260 7.21 -0.87 10.91
CA THR A 260 7.31 -0.70 12.36
C THR A 260 6.06 -1.20 13.10
N GLY A 261 4.99 -1.51 12.36
CA GLY A 261 3.70 -1.91 12.91
C GLY A 261 2.80 -0.75 13.31
N LEU A 262 3.29 0.49 13.28
CA LEU A 262 2.53 1.68 13.66
C LEU A 262 1.28 1.86 12.80
N LEU A 263 1.37 1.65 11.48
CA LEU A 263 0.22 1.79 10.58
C LEU A 263 -0.89 0.79 10.93
N GLY A 264 -0.52 -0.45 11.22
CA GLY A 264 -1.48 -1.50 11.59
C GLY A 264 -2.04 -1.34 13.01
N ALA A 265 -1.31 -0.68 13.91
CA ALA A 265 -1.83 -0.31 15.23
C ALA A 265 -2.81 0.88 15.11
N TYR A 266 -2.46 1.89 14.29
CA TYR A 266 -3.27 3.08 14.09
C TYR A 266 -4.53 2.83 13.26
N ILE A 267 -4.45 1.95 12.27
CA ILE A 267 -5.57 1.48 11.47
C ILE A 267 -5.68 -0.05 11.66
N PRO A 268 -6.35 -0.55 12.72
CA PRO A 268 -6.49 -1.97 12.98
C PRO A 268 -7.06 -2.79 11.81
N GLU A 269 -7.92 -2.18 10.99
CA GLU A 269 -8.47 -2.79 9.79
C GLU A 269 -7.39 -3.13 8.76
N PHE A 270 -6.34 -2.30 8.65
CA PHE A 270 -5.20 -2.54 7.76
C PHE A 270 -4.39 -3.78 8.19
N LYS A 271 -4.25 -4.02 9.49
CA LYS A 271 -3.53 -5.20 10.02
C LYS A 271 -4.07 -6.52 9.46
N ASN A 272 -5.38 -6.60 9.21
CA ASN A 272 -6.05 -7.81 8.73
C ASN A 272 -5.83 -8.09 7.25
N ILE A 273 -5.40 -7.09 6.48
CA ILE A 273 -5.21 -7.22 5.03
C ILE A 273 -3.75 -7.00 4.60
N LYS A 274 -2.86 -6.58 5.52
CA LYS A 274 -1.51 -6.12 5.17
C LYS A 274 -0.71 -7.16 4.37
N ASP A 275 -0.78 -8.42 4.81
CA ASP A 275 -0.07 -9.57 4.21
C ASP A 275 -1.00 -10.41 3.33
N ARG A 276 -2.23 -9.96 3.07
CA ARG A 276 -3.19 -10.72 2.28
C ARG A 276 -2.74 -10.74 0.83
N VAL A 277 -2.48 -11.93 0.32
CA VAL A 277 -2.19 -12.16 -1.08
C VAL A 277 -3.47 -12.49 -1.83
N GLN A 278 -3.65 -11.89 -3.00
CA GLN A 278 -4.67 -12.29 -3.96
C GLN A 278 -4.00 -13.10 -5.05
N PHE A 279 -4.32 -14.39 -5.10
CA PHE A 279 -3.73 -15.28 -6.09
C PHE A 279 -4.51 -15.19 -7.41
N ASP A 280 -4.16 -14.19 -8.22
CA ASP A 280 -4.62 -13.97 -9.59
C ASP A 280 -3.50 -13.42 -10.48
N THR A 281 -3.79 -13.31 -11.78
CA THR A 281 -2.80 -12.91 -12.81
C THR A 281 -2.54 -11.41 -12.90
N TYR A 282 -3.26 -10.60 -12.13
CA TYR A 282 -3.24 -9.14 -12.25
C TYR A 282 -2.40 -8.51 -11.15
N HIS A 283 -2.62 -8.91 -9.90
CA HIS A 283 -1.97 -8.26 -8.77
C HIS A 283 -0.46 -8.53 -8.76
N ILE A 284 0.33 -7.48 -8.57
CA ILE A 284 1.76 -7.62 -8.31
C ILE A 284 2.03 -7.66 -6.80
N TYR A 285 1.19 -7.03 -5.98
CA TYR A 285 1.46 -6.81 -4.56
C TYR A 285 0.43 -7.49 -3.63
N PRO A 286 0.82 -7.89 -2.40
CA PRO A 286 -0.15 -8.11 -1.32
C PRO A 286 -1.01 -6.87 -1.11
N VAL A 287 -2.25 -7.05 -0.64
CA VAL A 287 -3.26 -5.97 -0.55
C VAL A 287 -2.73 -4.78 0.25
N GLY A 288 -2.07 -4.99 1.39
CA GLY A 288 -1.51 -3.88 2.17
C GLY A 288 -0.52 -3.02 1.39
N ARG A 289 0.38 -3.66 0.65
CA ARG A 289 1.37 -2.96 -0.17
C ARG A 289 0.71 -2.30 -1.39
N HIS A 290 -0.25 -2.97 -2.02
CA HIS A 290 -1.05 -2.43 -3.11
C HIS A 290 -1.64 -1.07 -2.73
N LEU A 291 -2.29 -0.97 -1.56
CA LEU A 291 -2.84 0.31 -1.07
C LEU A 291 -1.81 1.44 -0.99
N LEU A 292 -0.58 1.14 -0.56
CA LEU A 292 0.49 2.14 -0.49
C LEU A 292 1.01 2.53 -1.88
N GLU A 293 1.14 1.57 -2.80
CA GLU A 293 1.51 1.82 -4.19
C GLU A 293 0.44 2.64 -4.94
N THR A 294 -0.85 2.41 -4.67
CA THR A 294 -1.94 3.24 -5.22
C THR A 294 -1.80 4.69 -4.77
N VAL A 295 -1.51 4.94 -3.48
CA VAL A 295 -1.25 6.30 -2.98
C VAL A 295 -0.03 6.91 -3.67
N LYS A 296 1.05 6.14 -3.83
CA LYS A 296 2.26 6.60 -4.53
C LYS A 296 1.96 7.00 -5.97
N LYS A 297 1.18 6.19 -6.70
CA LYS A 297 0.81 6.50 -8.09
C LYS A 297 0.15 7.86 -8.22
N ILE A 298 -0.82 8.17 -7.37
CA ILE A 298 -1.46 9.50 -7.35
C ILE A 298 -0.45 10.62 -7.08
N LYS A 299 0.49 10.41 -6.16
CA LYS A 299 1.53 11.40 -5.80
C LYS A 299 2.56 11.59 -6.92
N GLU A 300 2.74 10.61 -7.79
CA GLU A 300 3.70 10.63 -8.90
C GLU A 300 3.12 11.16 -10.22
N ILE A 301 1.79 11.32 -10.36
CA ILE A 301 1.12 11.83 -11.57
C ILE A 301 1.84 13.03 -12.20
N ARG A 302 2.15 14.06 -11.39
CA ARG A 302 2.79 15.29 -11.88
C ARG A 302 4.21 15.07 -12.43
N ARG A 303 4.87 13.96 -12.05
CA ARG A 303 6.23 13.59 -12.49
C ARG A 303 6.20 12.67 -13.70
N GLU A 304 5.15 11.87 -13.86
CA GLU A 304 4.99 10.94 -14.99
C GLU A 304 4.68 11.68 -16.31
N GLY A 305 4.15 12.91 -16.23
CA GLY A 305 4.04 13.80 -17.39
C GLY A 305 2.83 13.54 -18.28
N GLU A 306 1.90 12.67 -17.87
CA GLU A 306 0.63 12.48 -18.56
C GLU A 306 -0.26 13.72 -18.39
N LEU A 307 -0.50 14.42 -19.52
CA LEU A 307 -1.19 15.71 -19.53
C LEU A 307 -2.62 15.60 -18.98
N ILE A 308 -3.39 14.58 -19.39
CA ILE A 308 -4.78 14.41 -18.96
C ILE A 308 -4.90 14.19 -17.45
N LEU A 309 -4.08 13.29 -16.87
CA LEU A 309 -4.07 13.02 -15.43
C LEU A 309 -3.65 14.26 -14.63
N THR A 310 -2.63 14.97 -15.11
CA THR A 310 -2.14 16.18 -14.47
C THR A 310 -3.19 17.29 -14.47
N THR A 311 -3.89 17.48 -15.59
CA THR A 311 -4.99 18.44 -15.71
C THR A 311 -6.13 18.09 -14.77
N ILE A 312 -6.62 16.84 -14.81
CA ILE A 312 -7.72 16.40 -13.95
C ILE A 312 -7.35 16.56 -12.47
N LEU A 313 -6.15 16.13 -12.06
CA LEU A 313 -5.66 16.28 -10.69
C LEU A 313 -5.58 17.74 -10.24
N SER A 314 -5.24 18.66 -11.14
CA SER A 314 -5.18 20.09 -10.81
C SER A 314 -6.55 20.72 -10.55
N GLU A 315 -7.63 20.10 -11.05
CA GLU A 315 -9.00 20.58 -10.90
C GLU A 315 -9.76 19.91 -9.75
N VAL A 316 -9.17 18.90 -9.08
CA VAL A 316 -9.78 18.23 -7.92
C VAL A 316 -9.80 19.20 -6.73
N LYS A 317 -10.99 19.47 -6.20
CA LYS A 317 -11.17 20.43 -5.10
C LYS A 317 -10.56 19.95 -3.78
N ASN A 318 -10.69 18.65 -3.49
CA ASN A 318 -10.27 18.04 -2.23
C ASN A 318 -9.31 16.86 -2.47
N PRO A 319 -8.01 17.10 -2.77
CA PRO A 319 -7.06 16.03 -3.02
C PRO A 319 -6.85 15.10 -1.82
N GLU A 320 -7.15 15.58 -0.60
CA GLU A 320 -7.12 14.75 0.61
C GLU A 320 -8.14 13.61 0.57
N VAL A 321 -9.35 13.86 0.05
CA VAL A 321 -10.40 12.84 -0.13
C VAL A 321 -9.91 11.75 -1.08
N LEU A 322 -9.28 12.13 -2.20
CA LEU A 322 -8.71 11.20 -3.16
C LEU A 322 -7.60 10.34 -2.54
N LEU A 323 -6.69 10.93 -1.75
CA LEU A 323 -5.61 10.19 -1.09
C LEU A 323 -6.13 9.21 -0.03
N LEU A 324 -7.14 9.60 0.75
CA LEU A 324 -7.81 8.70 1.70
C LEU A 324 -8.53 7.56 0.98
N ALA A 325 -9.21 7.85 -0.13
CA ALA A 325 -9.86 6.83 -0.93
C ALA A 325 -8.83 5.84 -1.52
N ALA A 326 -7.71 6.33 -2.03
CA ALA A 326 -6.61 5.50 -2.53
C ALA A 326 -6.06 4.57 -1.45
N LEU A 327 -5.82 5.09 -0.24
CA LEU A 327 -5.31 4.28 0.87
C LEU A 327 -6.30 3.21 1.35
N PHE A 328 -7.61 3.43 1.18
CA PHE A 328 -8.64 2.55 1.76
C PHE A 328 -9.55 1.84 0.75
N HIS A 329 -9.35 2.00 -0.56
CA HIS A 329 -10.25 1.46 -1.59
C HIS A 329 -10.50 -0.05 -1.42
N ASP A 330 -9.47 -0.77 -1.00
CA ASP A 330 -9.47 -2.22 -0.83
C ASP A 330 -9.41 -2.71 0.62
N ILE A 331 -9.62 -1.83 1.59
CA ILE A 331 -9.62 -2.18 3.02
C ILE A 331 -10.65 -3.27 3.36
N GLY A 332 -11.68 -3.41 2.52
CA GLY A 332 -12.76 -4.39 2.64
C GLY A 332 -12.48 -5.76 2.02
N LYS A 333 -11.29 -6.04 1.46
CA LYS A 333 -10.91 -7.32 0.80
C LYS A 333 -10.80 -8.48 1.81
N THR A 334 -11.94 -8.81 2.43
CA THR A 334 -12.13 -9.86 3.45
C THR A 334 -13.37 -10.72 3.20
N GLY A 335 -13.91 -10.71 1.96
CA GLY A 335 -15.07 -11.49 1.54
C GLY A 335 -15.65 -11.02 0.21
N LYS A 336 -16.85 -11.50 -0.15
CA LYS A 336 -17.64 -11.00 -1.30
C LYS A 336 -18.07 -9.54 -1.06
N ASP A 337 -18.33 -8.78 -2.12
CA ASP A 337 -18.71 -7.35 -2.09
C ASP A 337 -17.73 -6.47 -1.29
N HIS A 338 -16.43 -6.61 -1.56
CA HIS A 338 -15.39 -5.92 -0.80
C HIS A 338 -15.52 -4.40 -0.83
N SER A 339 -15.98 -3.80 -1.93
CA SER A 339 -16.18 -2.35 -2.05
C SER A 339 -17.24 -1.83 -1.08
N LYS A 340 -18.39 -2.53 -0.96
CA LYS A 340 -19.47 -2.16 -0.01
C LYS A 340 -19.03 -2.34 1.44
N ARG A 341 -18.31 -3.43 1.73
CA ARG A 341 -17.72 -3.66 3.06
C ARG A 341 -16.66 -2.61 3.38
N GLY A 342 -15.81 -2.29 2.41
CA GLY A 342 -14.77 -1.26 2.48
C GLY A 342 -15.38 0.08 2.84
N ALA A 343 -16.44 0.51 2.15
CA ALA A 343 -17.14 1.75 2.47
C ALA A 343 -17.67 1.79 3.92
N LYS A 344 -18.22 0.68 4.44
CA LYS A 344 -18.65 0.58 5.85
C LYS A 344 -17.47 0.69 6.82
N LEU A 345 -16.34 0.07 6.51
CA LEU A 345 -15.12 0.15 7.32
C LEU A 345 -14.54 1.57 7.30
N VAL A 346 -14.46 2.19 6.13
CA VAL A 346 -14.00 3.57 5.94
C VAL A 346 -14.80 4.54 6.80
N ARG A 347 -16.14 4.42 6.84
CA ARG A 347 -16.95 5.25 7.74
C ARG A 347 -16.47 5.15 9.19
N ARG A 348 -16.25 3.93 9.69
CA ARG A 348 -15.76 3.71 11.06
C ARG A 348 -14.36 4.27 11.28
N ILE A 349 -13.45 4.02 10.34
CA ILE A 349 -12.06 4.50 10.39
C ILE A 349 -12.05 6.03 10.44
N LEU A 350 -12.71 6.69 9.51
CA LEU A 350 -12.68 8.15 9.40
C LEU A 350 -13.47 8.85 10.52
N SER A 351 -14.52 8.23 11.05
CA SER A 351 -15.17 8.69 12.28
C SER A 351 -14.24 8.60 13.49
N ARG A 352 -13.46 7.51 13.61
CA ARG A 352 -12.44 7.36 14.67
C ARG A 352 -11.34 8.42 14.55
N LEU A 353 -10.97 8.79 13.32
CA LEU A 353 -10.04 9.88 13.03
C LEU A 353 -10.65 11.28 13.25
N CYS A 354 -11.91 11.39 13.70
CA CYS A 354 -12.60 12.66 13.94
C CYS A 354 -12.67 13.58 12.71
N LEU A 355 -12.83 13.00 11.51
CA LEU A 355 -13.00 13.78 10.27
C LEU A 355 -14.45 14.26 10.09
N ASP A 356 -14.61 15.34 9.33
CA ASP A 356 -15.93 15.90 9.01
C ASP A 356 -16.80 14.91 8.24
N LYS A 357 -18.10 14.90 8.57
CA LYS A 357 -19.10 14.00 7.96
C LYS A 357 -19.08 14.05 6.43
N ARG A 358 -18.87 15.23 5.84
CA ARG A 358 -18.76 15.41 4.39
C ARG A 358 -17.58 14.65 3.79
N ILE A 359 -16.40 14.70 4.43
CA ILE A 359 -15.22 13.94 3.98
C ILE A 359 -15.51 12.44 4.10
N ILE A 360 -16.12 12.02 5.22
CA ILE A 360 -16.48 10.62 5.44
C ILE A 360 -17.38 10.10 4.32
N GLU A 361 -18.41 10.86 3.93
CA GLU A 361 -19.34 10.49 2.87
C GLU A 361 -18.67 10.40 1.51
N GLU A 362 -17.84 11.39 1.14
CA GLU A 362 -17.14 11.39 -0.14
C GLU A 362 -16.12 10.25 -0.25
N VAL A 363 -15.28 10.02 0.77
CA VAL A 363 -14.33 8.89 0.75
C VAL A 363 -15.08 7.56 0.71
N SER A 364 -16.16 7.42 1.48
CA SER A 364 -16.98 6.20 1.47
C SER A 364 -17.61 5.93 0.11
N PHE A 365 -18.04 6.98 -0.59
CA PHE A 365 -18.57 6.90 -1.95
C PHE A 365 -17.50 6.40 -2.92
N LEU A 366 -16.32 7.03 -2.92
CA LEU A 366 -15.21 6.63 -3.79
C LEU A 366 -14.80 5.18 -3.55
N VAL A 367 -14.71 4.74 -2.29
CA VAL A 367 -14.39 3.35 -1.95
C VAL A 367 -15.51 2.39 -2.35
N ALA A 368 -16.78 2.78 -2.22
CA ALA A 368 -17.90 1.94 -2.66
C ALA A 368 -17.91 1.73 -4.19
N HIS A 369 -17.46 2.72 -4.95
CA HIS A 369 -17.55 2.78 -6.41
C HIS A 369 -16.20 2.73 -7.12
N HIS A 370 -15.10 2.35 -6.45
CA HIS A 370 -13.75 2.39 -7.04
C HIS A 370 -13.60 1.51 -8.30
N LEU A 371 -14.44 0.47 -8.45
CA LEU A 371 -14.46 -0.39 -9.64
C LEU A 371 -15.43 0.08 -10.74
N LEU A 372 -16.25 1.10 -10.48
CA LEU A 372 -17.36 1.48 -11.36
C LEU A 372 -16.90 1.79 -12.79
N LEU A 373 -15.88 2.64 -12.94
CA LEU A 373 -15.41 3.07 -14.26
C LEU A 373 -14.76 1.91 -15.02
N ILE A 374 -13.84 1.18 -14.38
CA ILE A 374 -13.14 0.07 -15.03
C ILE A 374 -14.08 -1.08 -15.40
N GLU A 375 -15.01 -1.47 -14.52
CA GLU A 375 -15.96 -2.54 -14.83
C GLU A 375 -16.96 -2.13 -15.91
N THR A 376 -17.39 -0.87 -15.92
CA THR A 376 -18.29 -0.37 -16.97
C THR A 376 -17.58 -0.33 -18.31
N ALA A 377 -16.36 0.22 -18.35
CA ALA A 377 -15.56 0.34 -19.56
C ALA A 377 -15.22 -1.02 -20.20
N LEU A 378 -14.98 -2.07 -19.40
CA LEU A 378 -14.55 -3.37 -19.92
C LEU A 378 -15.68 -4.37 -20.18
N ARG A 379 -16.87 -4.18 -19.60
CA ARG A 379 -17.97 -5.18 -19.66
C ARG A 379 -19.21 -4.71 -20.42
N ARG A 380 -19.27 -3.44 -20.81
CA ARG A 380 -20.46 -2.85 -21.44
C ARG A 380 -20.10 -2.24 -22.77
N ASP A 381 -21.11 -2.11 -23.61
CA ASP A 381 -21.02 -1.30 -24.81
C ASP A 381 -21.06 0.18 -24.42
N LEU A 382 -20.01 0.92 -24.75
CA LEU A 382 -19.90 2.34 -24.44
C LEU A 382 -20.75 3.20 -25.37
N ASP A 383 -21.22 2.66 -26.49
CA ASP A 383 -22.14 3.34 -27.40
C ASP A 383 -23.60 3.26 -26.95
N ASP A 384 -23.91 2.39 -25.98
CA ASP A 384 -25.20 2.41 -25.30
C ASP A 384 -25.27 3.59 -24.32
N GLU A 385 -25.93 4.66 -24.77
CA GLU A 385 -26.17 5.88 -23.99
C GLU A 385 -26.80 5.60 -22.61
N LYS A 386 -27.62 4.54 -22.49
CA LYS A 386 -28.25 4.18 -21.20
C LYS A 386 -27.20 3.82 -20.15
N ILE A 387 -26.13 3.13 -20.53
CA ILE A 387 -25.04 2.75 -19.63
C ILE A 387 -24.30 4.00 -19.15
N VAL A 388 -24.02 4.93 -20.05
CA VAL A 388 -23.32 6.18 -19.72
C VAL A 388 -24.18 7.06 -18.82
N VAL A 389 -25.48 7.21 -19.12
CA VAL A 389 -26.45 7.94 -18.28
C VAL A 389 -26.56 7.30 -16.89
N GLN A 390 -26.62 5.97 -16.80
CA GLN A 390 -26.67 5.27 -15.51
C GLN A 390 -25.40 5.50 -14.69
N CYS A 391 -24.23 5.48 -15.34
CA CYS A 391 -22.94 5.80 -14.71
C CYS A 391 -22.94 7.25 -14.19
N ALA A 392 -23.36 8.22 -15.01
CA ALA A 392 -23.48 9.62 -14.64
C ALA A 392 -24.42 9.82 -13.44
N ARG A 393 -25.60 9.18 -13.46
CA ARG A 393 -26.56 9.21 -12.34
C ARG A 393 -25.99 8.63 -11.05
N THR A 394 -25.13 7.62 -11.14
CA THR A 394 -24.49 7.03 -9.96
C THR A 394 -23.41 7.95 -9.39
N ILE A 395 -22.66 8.63 -10.27
CA ILE A 395 -21.54 9.50 -9.89
C ILE A 395 -22.01 10.87 -9.38
N GLU A 396 -23.10 11.40 -9.93
CA GLU A 396 -23.82 12.62 -9.55
C GLU A 396 -23.03 13.94 -9.63
N SER A 397 -21.69 13.91 -9.62
CA SER A 397 -20.84 15.08 -9.52
C SER A 397 -19.59 14.97 -10.38
N ILE A 398 -19.25 16.06 -11.07
CA ILE A 398 -18.01 16.18 -11.84
C ILE A 398 -16.78 15.97 -10.95
N ASP A 399 -16.79 16.45 -9.69
CA ASP A 399 -15.64 16.28 -8.78
C ASP A 399 -15.45 14.80 -8.40
N ARG A 400 -16.55 14.06 -8.16
CA ARG A 400 -16.53 12.60 -7.95
C ARG A 400 -16.05 11.85 -9.18
N LEU A 401 -16.48 12.24 -10.38
CA LEU A 401 -16.02 11.64 -11.63
C LEU A 401 -14.50 11.77 -11.76
N LYS A 402 -13.96 12.98 -11.54
CA LYS A 402 -12.51 13.25 -11.59
C LYS A 402 -11.75 12.39 -10.58
N MET A 403 -12.22 12.33 -9.34
CA MET A 403 -11.59 11.51 -8.30
C MET A 403 -11.68 10.01 -8.60
N LEU A 404 -12.82 9.50 -9.09
CA LEU A 404 -12.97 8.10 -9.51
C LEU A 404 -12.06 7.75 -10.68
N TYR A 405 -11.90 8.64 -11.65
CA TYR A 405 -11.00 8.43 -12.78
C TYR A 405 -9.54 8.30 -12.32
N LEU A 406 -9.07 9.24 -11.50
CA LEU A 406 -7.72 9.21 -10.94
C LEU A 406 -7.49 7.98 -10.04
N LEU A 407 -8.49 7.61 -9.23
CA LEU A 407 -8.44 6.42 -8.39
C LEU A 407 -8.39 5.14 -9.25
N THR A 408 -9.20 5.06 -10.30
CA THR A 408 -9.24 3.91 -11.24
C THR A 408 -7.90 3.73 -11.93
N TRP A 409 -7.31 4.82 -12.42
CA TRP A 409 -5.98 4.80 -13.02
C TRP A 409 -4.93 4.34 -12.00
N ALA A 410 -4.91 4.93 -10.80
CA ALA A 410 -3.89 4.63 -9.80
C ALA A 410 -3.97 3.18 -9.30
N ASP A 411 -5.19 2.67 -9.07
CA ASP A 411 -5.44 1.28 -8.67
C ASP A 411 -4.98 0.31 -9.75
N SER A 412 -5.36 0.55 -11.01
CA SER A 412 -4.98 -0.29 -12.14
C SER A 412 -3.47 -0.25 -12.41
N ALA A 413 -2.85 0.93 -12.34
CA ALA A 413 -1.42 1.11 -12.52
C ALA A 413 -0.59 0.49 -11.38
N ALA A 414 -1.10 0.52 -10.13
CA ALA A 414 -0.48 -0.16 -9.00
C ALA A 414 -0.65 -1.69 -9.07
N THR A 415 -1.78 -2.16 -9.63
CA THR A 415 -2.05 -3.57 -9.88
C THR A 415 -1.03 -4.15 -10.85
N GLY A 416 -0.78 -3.50 -11.99
CA GLY A 416 0.28 -3.85 -12.93
C GLY A 416 -0.01 -3.54 -14.40
N PRO A 417 0.96 -3.75 -15.31
CA PRO A 417 0.83 -3.37 -16.72
C PRO A 417 -0.22 -4.21 -17.50
N ARG A 418 -0.65 -5.35 -16.95
CA ARG A 418 -1.77 -6.11 -17.52
C ARG A 418 -3.12 -5.52 -17.14
N ALA A 419 -3.21 -4.89 -15.97
CA ALA A 419 -4.41 -4.24 -15.47
C ALA A 419 -4.60 -2.85 -16.10
N TRP A 420 -3.51 -2.13 -16.38
CA TRP A 420 -3.52 -0.86 -17.10
C TRP A 420 -2.62 -0.90 -18.33
N ASN A 421 -3.24 -0.91 -19.52
CA ASN A 421 -2.59 -0.85 -20.83
C ASN A 421 -3.33 0.14 -21.74
N ASP A 422 -2.77 0.48 -22.90
CA ASP A 422 -3.32 1.51 -23.80
C ASP A 422 -4.78 1.27 -24.20
N TRP A 423 -5.17 0.01 -24.40
CA TRP A 423 -6.55 -0.34 -24.73
C TRP A 423 -7.50 -0.08 -23.56
N VAL A 424 -7.14 -0.51 -22.34
CA VAL A 424 -7.91 -0.24 -21.13
C VAL A 424 -8.00 1.27 -20.88
N ALA A 425 -6.88 1.99 -21.03
CA ALA A 425 -6.81 3.42 -20.83
C ALA A 425 -7.78 4.17 -21.77
N ASN A 426 -7.79 3.80 -23.06
CA ASN A 426 -8.70 4.38 -24.04
C ASN A 426 -10.18 4.17 -23.69
N LEU A 427 -10.58 2.96 -23.29
CA LEU A 427 -11.97 2.68 -22.92
C LEU A 427 -12.42 3.45 -21.68
N VAL A 428 -11.56 3.50 -20.65
CA VAL A 428 -11.88 4.24 -19.41
C VAL A 428 -11.91 5.75 -19.68
N GLN A 429 -11.02 6.26 -20.53
CA GLN A 429 -10.98 7.67 -20.94
C GLN A 429 -12.21 8.05 -21.78
N GLU A 430 -12.63 7.19 -22.70
CA GLU A 430 -13.85 7.38 -23.49
C GLU A 430 -15.08 7.47 -22.58
N LEU A 431 -15.24 6.51 -21.66
CA LEU A 431 -16.31 6.53 -20.67
C LEU A 431 -16.26 7.80 -19.81
N PHE A 432 -15.07 8.21 -19.36
CA PHE A 432 -14.89 9.44 -18.58
C PHE A 432 -15.42 10.66 -19.32
N PHE A 433 -15.06 10.85 -20.60
CA PHE A 433 -15.52 12.00 -21.37
C PHE A 433 -17.02 11.96 -21.68
N LYS A 434 -17.57 10.77 -21.99
CA LYS A 434 -19.01 10.59 -22.20
C LYS A 434 -19.80 10.93 -20.92
N VAL A 435 -19.36 10.46 -19.75
CA VAL A 435 -20.00 10.80 -18.47
C VAL A 435 -19.82 12.26 -18.10
N LEU A 436 -18.62 12.82 -18.32
CA LEU A 436 -18.34 14.23 -18.05
C LEU A 436 -19.26 15.15 -18.86
N HIS A 437 -19.50 14.82 -20.13
CA HIS A 437 -20.39 15.56 -21.01
C HIS A 437 -21.84 15.58 -20.50
N ILE A 438 -22.38 14.43 -20.09
CA ILE A 438 -23.71 14.34 -19.49
C ILE A 438 -23.83 15.18 -18.21
N LEU A 439 -22.83 15.09 -17.33
CA LEU A 439 -22.81 15.84 -16.07
C LEU A 439 -22.65 17.35 -16.29
N ALA A 440 -21.90 17.77 -17.32
CA ALA A 440 -21.66 19.17 -17.64
C ALA A 440 -22.83 19.85 -18.37
N ARG A 441 -23.64 19.09 -19.11
CA ARG A 441 -24.80 19.62 -19.84
C ARG A 441 -26.07 19.79 -19.01
N GLU A 442 -26.06 19.38 -17.74
CA GLU A 442 -27.25 19.41 -16.86
C GLU A 442 -28.50 18.74 -17.46
N GLU A 443 -28.37 17.83 -18.44
CA GLU A 443 -29.51 17.04 -18.97
C GLU A 443 -30.17 16.15 -17.89
N LEU A 444 -29.57 16.09 -16.70
CA LEU A 444 -30.10 15.45 -15.50
C LEU A 444 -30.33 16.41 -14.32
N ALA A 445 -30.23 17.74 -14.51
CA ALA A 445 -30.32 18.74 -13.44
C ALA A 445 -31.22 19.95 -13.77
N THR A 446 -32.25 19.79 -14.61
CA THR A 446 -33.41 20.68 -14.50
C THR A 446 -34.42 20.07 -13.53
N ASP A 447 -34.80 20.83 -12.50
CA ASP A 447 -35.91 20.52 -11.59
C ASP A 447 -37.19 20.17 -12.38
N ASP A 448 -37.30 20.73 -13.59
CA ASP A 448 -38.39 20.50 -14.53
C ASP A 448 -38.46 19.04 -15.02
N SER A 449 -37.35 18.32 -15.19
CA SER A 449 -37.35 16.94 -15.69
C SER A 449 -37.86 15.93 -14.65
N ALA A 450 -37.51 16.11 -13.37
CA ALA A 450 -38.03 15.31 -12.27
C ALA A 450 -39.50 15.63 -11.96
N HIS A 451 -39.91 16.88 -12.16
CA HIS A 451 -41.32 17.30 -12.10
C HIS A 451 -42.13 16.79 -13.29
N HIS A 452 -41.54 16.76 -14.50
CA HIS A 452 -42.14 16.24 -15.71
C HIS A 452 -42.34 14.72 -15.62
N LEU A 453 -41.33 13.96 -15.20
CA LEU A 453 -41.44 12.52 -14.94
C LEU A 453 -42.46 12.20 -13.84
N ARG A 454 -42.53 13.01 -12.77
CA ARG A 454 -43.57 12.86 -11.74
C ARG A 454 -44.97 13.17 -12.29
N ARG A 455 -45.13 14.19 -13.15
CA ARG A 455 -46.39 14.49 -13.84
C ARG A 455 -46.82 13.37 -14.79
N ILE A 456 -45.91 12.87 -15.62
CA ILE A 456 -46.18 11.75 -16.54
C ILE A 456 -46.57 10.50 -15.76
N LYS A 457 -45.80 10.11 -14.72
CA LYS A 457 -46.15 8.97 -13.87
C LYS A 457 -47.54 9.13 -13.27
N THR A 458 -47.83 10.28 -12.67
CA THR A 458 -49.14 10.56 -12.07
C THR A 458 -50.28 10.52 -13.09
N PHE A 459 -50.06 11.06 -14.29
CA PHE A 459 -51.02 11.03 -15.39
C PHE A 459 -51.30 9.60 -15.90
N VAL A 460 -50.24 8.80 -16.08
CA VAL A 460 -50.34 7.41 -16.52
C VAL A 460 -51.02 6.55 -15.45
N PHE A 461 -50.69 6.70 -14.17
CA PHE A 461 -51.38 6.01 -13.07
C PHE A 461 -52.88 6.33 -13.04
N LYS A 462 -53.26 7.59 -13.30
CA LYS A 462 -54.66 8.01 -13.32
C LYS A 462 -55.45 7.43 -14.51
N ARG A 463 -54.81 7.22 -15.67
CA ARG A 463 -55.46 6.67 -16.87
C ARG A 463 -55.44 5.14 -16.94
N LEU A 464 -54.40 4.49 -16.43
CA LEU A 464 -54.22 3.03 -16.54
C LEU A 464 -54.55 2.28 -15.24
N GLY A 465 -54.85 2.98 -14.13
CA GLY A 465 -55.20 2.35 -12.85
C GLY A 465 -56.45 1.47 -12.87
N ALA A 466 -57.30 1.58 -13.90
CA ALA A 466 -58.44 0.69 -14.12
C ALA A 466 -58.09 -0.59 -14.91
N LYS A 467 -56.90 -0.67 -15.52
CA LYS A 467 -56.46 -1.78 -16.39
C LYS A 467 -55.25 -2.55 -15.87
N MET A 468 -54.44 -1.96 -14.99
CA MET A 468 -53.23 -2.58 -14.43
C MET A 468 -53.06 -2.18 -12.96
N SER A 469 -52.53 -3.10 -12.15
CA SER A 469 -52.24 -2.80 -10.74
C SER A 469 -51.05 -1.86 -10.61
N ARG A 470 -50.97 -1.14 -9.48
CA ARG A 470 -49.90 -0.17 -9.21
C ARG A 470 -48.50 -0.82 -9.26
N ASN A 471 -48.35 -2.03 -8.73
CA ASN A 471 -47.10 -2.80 -8.75
C ASN A 471 -46.65 -3.19 -10.17
N GLU A 472 -47.59 -3.48 -11.08
CA GLU A 472 -47.26 -3.82 -12.46
C GLU A 472 -46.82 -2.58 -13.25
N LEU A 473 -47.50 -1.44 -13.04
CA LEU A 473 -47.11 -0.17 -13.65
C LEU A 473 -45.74 0.33 -13.15
N GLU A 474 -45.42 0.14 -11.86
CA GLU A 474 -44.10 0.48 -11.32
C GLU A 474 -42.99 -0.37 -11.96
N LYS A 475 -43.19 -1.67 -12.15
CA LYS A 475 -42.25 -2.53 -12.88
C LYS A 475 -42.08 -2.16 -14.35
N VAL A 476 -43.13 -1.67 -15.00
CA VAL A 476 -43.05 -1.17 -16.39
C VAL A 476 -42.24 0.12 -16.46
N PHE A 477 -42.42 1.04 -15.50
CA PHE A 477 -41.63 2.27 -15.41
C PHE A 477 -40.15 2.02 -15.05
N GLU A 478 -39.84 0.95 -14.33
CA GLU A 478 -38.45 0.53 -14.06
C GLU A 478 -37.75 -0.04 -15.31
N ASN A 479 -38.53 -0.55 -16.28
CA ASN A 479 -38.03 -1.18 -17.50
C ASN A 479 -38.16 -0.30 -18.77
N MET A 480 -38.84 0.85 -18.69
CA MET A 480 -38.93 1.81 -19.79
C MET A 480 -37.71 2.73 -19.82
N SER A 481 -37.22 3.02 -21.02
CA SER A 481 -36.22 4.08 -21.24
C SER A 481 -36.81 5.44 -20.86
N PRO A 482 -36.01 6.41 -20.35
CA PRO A 482 -36.45 7.79 -20.18
C PRO A 482 -36.98 8.39 -21.48
#